data_AF-A0A3T0N9D4-F1
#
_entry.id   AF-A0A3T0N9D4-F1
#
_cell.length_a   1.000
_cell.length_b   1.000
_cell.length_c   1.000
_cell.angle_alpha   90.00
_cell.angle_beta   90.00
_cell.angle_gamma   90.00
#
_symmetry.space_group_name_H-M   'P 1'
#
loop_
_entity.id
_entity.type
_entity.pdbx_description
1 polymer ?
#
loop_
_entity_poly.entity_id
_entity_poly.type
_entity_poly.pdbx_seq_one_letter_code
_entity_poly.pdbx_strand_id
1 'polypeptide(L)'
;MKRSPRLLFIRPAAAFRWSRSPSGGTCPYTLTKSEKNGIANYLIHIDQNRSYAELYDNPQITALFGQLIDQLQPDVLHAHCLQDIGAGVLQTAKARGLPVVLSVHDFWWICDRQFMIRVNQRYCGQDPVRIENCRSCAENFSAARTRFDIWRPRPPMPMSLHTPASSP
;
A
#
# COMPACT_ATOMS: atom_id res chain seq x y z
N MET A 1 -16.62 29.20 11.07
CA MET A 1 -17.10 28.73 9.75
C MET A 1 -16.45 27.36 9.48
N LYS A 2 -17.18 26.24 9.54
CA LYS A 2 -16.62 24.90 9.30
C LYS A 2 -16.45 24.70 7.78
N ARG A 3 -15.21 24.45 7.32
CA ARG A 3 -14.92 24.11 5.93
C ARG A 3 -15.40 22.68 5.65
N SER A 4 -15.96 22.42 4.47
CA SER A 4 -16.32 21.06 4.05
C SER A 4 -15.07 20.18 3.98
N PRO A 5 -15.14 18.90 4.44
CA PRO A 5 -13.99 18.01 4.46
C PRO A 5 -13.53 17.67 3.04
N ARG A 6 -12.22 17.78 2.80
CA ARG A 6 -11.51 17.37 1.59
C ARG A 6 -11.09 15.92 1.74
N LEU A 7 -11.75 15.04 1.00
CA LEU A 7 -11.46 13.61 0.98
C LEU A 7 -10.49 13.29 -0.15
N LEU A 8 -9.38 12.64 0.18
CA LEU A 8 -8.46 12.08 -0.80
C LEU A 8 -8.72 10.59 -0.93
N PHE A 9 -9.08 10.15 -2.14
CA PHE A 9 -9.21 8.73 -2.47
C PHE A 9 -7.95 8.25 -3.18
N ILE A 10 -7.42 7.12 -2.73
CA ILE A 10 -6.33 6.43 -3.43
C ILE A 10 -6.80 5.04 -3.86
N ARG A 11 -6.56 4.76 -5.14
CA ARG A 11 -6.77 3.46 -5.78
C ARG A 11 -5.88 3.35 -7.01
N PRO A 12 -5.53 2.13 -7.46
CA PRO A 12 -5.03 1.91 -8.80
C PRO A 12 -6.12 2.37 -9.77
N ALA A 13 -5.75 3.16 -10.77
CA ALA A 13 -6.56 3.19 -11.97
C ALA A 13 -6.62 1.74 -12.45
N ALA A 14 -7.82 1.18 -12.60
CA ALA A 14 -8.00 -0.20 -13.03
C ALA A 14 -7.01 -0.53 -14.15
N ALA A 15 -6.37 -1.69 -14.09
CA ALA A 15 -5.54 -2.24 -15.16
C ALA A 15 -6.42 -2.51 -16.39
N PHE A 16 -6.95 -1.46 -17.01
CA PHE A 16 -7.51 -1.49 -18.33
C PHE A 16 -6.33 -1.63 -19.27
N ARG A 17 -6.10 -2.87 -19.70
CA ARG A 17 -5.28 -3.21 -20.85
C ARG A 17 -5.92 -2.69 -22.14
N TRP A 18 -6.29 -1.40 -22.21
CA TRP A 18 -6.57 -0.68 -23.46
C TRP A 18 -6.80 0.82 -23.22
N SER A 19 -5.73 1.59 -23.19
CA SER A 19 -5.60 2.81 -24.00
C SER A 19 -4.12 3.14 -24.09
N ARG A 20 -3.48 2.72 -25.19
CA ARG A 20 -2.27 3.44 -25.61
C ARG A 20 -2.69 4.90 -25.74
N SER A 21 -2.06 5.79 -24.97
CA SER A 21 -2.08 7.21 -25.31
C SER A 21 -1.67 7.32 -26.78
N PRO A 22 -2.45 7.97 -27.65
CA PRO A 22 -2.00 8.25 -28.99
C PRO A 22 -0.85 9.25 -28.85
N SER A 23 0.37 8.80 -29.17
CA SER A 23 1.65 9.54 -29.16
C SER A 23 2.24 9.90 -27.77
N GLY A 24 3.48 9.46 -27.53
CA GLY A 24 4.31 9.84 -26.37
C GLY A 24 4.29 8.82 -25.23
N GLY A 25 5.40 8.10 -25.03
CA GLY A 25 5.59 7.25 -23.85
C GLY A 25 5.48 8.08 -22.58
N THR A 26 4.55 7.73 -21.69
CA THR A 26 4.43 8.40 -20.39
C THR A 26 5.61 8.00 -19.52
N CYS A 27 6.37 8.98 -19.04
CA CYS A 27 7.44 8.73 -18.08
C CYS A 27 6.85 8.09 -16.80
N PRO A 28 7.41 6.97 -16.32
CA PRO A 28 7.01 6.39 -15.04
C PRO A 28 7.09 7.42 -13.91
N TYR A 29 6.23 7.26 -12.92
CA TYR A 29 6.15 8.10 -11.73
C TYR A 29 5.87 9.58 -12.04
N THR A 30 5.16 9.85 -13.13
CA THR A 30 4.62 11.18 -13.43
C THR A 30 3.21 11.31 -12.86
N LEU A 31 2.96 12.44 -12.18
CA LEU A 31 1.65 12.81 -11.69
C LEU A 31 0.88 13.57 -12.78
N THR A 32 -0.31 13.09 -13.15
CA THR A 32 -1.23 13.77 -14.05
C THR A 32 -2.50 14.14 -13.31
N LYS A 33 -2.90 15.41 -13.38
CA LYS A 33 -4.18 15.88 -12.85
C LYS A 33 -5.23 15.85 -13.96
N SER A 34 -6.40 15.32 -13.66
CA SER A 34 -7.59 15.43 -14.49
C SER A 34 -8.80 15.79 -13.61
N GLU A 35 -9.92 16.14 -14.23
CA GLU A 35 -11.16 16.41 -13.53
C GLU A 35 -12.31 15.71 -14.23
N LYS A 36 -13.20 15.11 -13.45
CA LYS A 36 -14.43 14.50 -13.97
C LYS A 36 -15.58 14.77 -13.01
N ASN A 37 -16.67 15.33 -13.50
CA ASN A 37 -17.86 15.68 -12.72
C ASN A 37 -17.52 16.54 -11.48
N GLY A 38 -16.61 17.52 -11.62
CA GLY A 38 -16.16 18.38 -10.53
C GLY A 38 -15.25 17.71 -9.49
N ILE A 39 -14.85 16.44 -9.72
CA ILE A 39 -13.95 15.70 -8.85
C ILE A 39 -12.55 15.73 -9.48
N ALA A 40 -11.59 16.30 -8.75
CA ALA A 40 -10.19 16.25 -9.13
C ALA A 40 -9.65 14.82 -8.98
N ASN A 41 -9.03 14.32 -10.04
CA ASN A 41 -8.39 13.01 -10.10
C ASN A 41 -6.88 13.20 -10.30
N TYR A 42 -6.10 12.51 -9.48
CA TYR A 42 -4.65 12.52 -9.55
C TYR A 42 -4.18 11.11 -9.92
N LEU A 43 -3.52 11.00 -11.07
CA LEU A 43 -3.06 9.73 -11.62
C LEU A 43 -1.55 9.69 -11.55
N ILE A 44 -1.00 8.61 -10.99
CA ILE A 44 0.44 8.34 -11.00
C ILE A 44 0.66 7.22 -12.01
N HIS A 45 1.45 7.48 -13.05
CA HIS A 45 1.88 6.42 -13.96
C HIS A 45 2.88 5.50 -13.26
N ILE A 46 2.63 4.20 -13.27
CA ILE A 46 3.47 3.23 -12.57
C ILE A 46 4.34 2.49 -13.59
N ASP A 47 5.62 2.30 -13.27
CA ASP A 47 6.53 1.51 -14.09
C ASP A 47 6.06 0.05 -14.17
N GLN A 48 6.11 -0.55 -15.37
CA GLN A 48 5.76 -1.96 -15.54
C GLN A 48 6.91 -2.89 -15.14
N ASN A 49 8.15 -2.40 -15.10
CA ASN A 49 9.35 -3.19 -14.79
C ASN A 49 9.76 -3.09 -13.31
N ARG A 50 8.78 -2.99 -12.40
CA ARG A 50 9.00 -2.94 -10.96
C ARG A 50 9.58 -4.24 -10.43
N SER A 51 10.47 -4.12 -9.45
CA SER A 51 10.87 -5.25 -8.62
C SER A 51 9.68 -5.77 -7.81
N TYR A 52 9.75 -7.02 -7.37
CA TYR A 52 8.71 -7.61 -6.52
C TYR A 52 8.49 -6.79 -5.23
N ALA A 53 9.54 -6.22 -4.64
CA ALA A 53 9.42 -5.38 -3.45
C ALA A 53 8.58 -4.12 -3.70
N GLU A 54 8.77 -3.48 -4.86
CA GLU A 54 8.04 -2.29 -5.29
C GLU A 54 6.55 -2.54 -5.60
N LEU A 55 6.10 -3.80 -5.67
CA LEU A 55 4.67 -4.13 -5.74
C LEU A 55 3.95 -3.93 -4.40
N TYR A 56 4.72 -3.90 -3.29
CA TYR A 56 4.21 -3.88 -1.92
C TYR A 56 4.67 -2.67 -1.12
N ASP A 57 5.81 -2.11 -1.48
CA ASP A 57 6.36 -0.90 -0.90
C ASP A 57 7.12 -0.13 -1.99
N ASN A 58 6.41 0.81 -2.64
CA ASN A 58 6.97 1.61 -3.72
C ASN A 58 7.39 2.99 -3.18
N PRO A 59 8.69 3.26 -3.00
CA PRO A 59 9.16 4.52 -2.43
C PRO A 59 8.87 5.71 -3.36
N GLN A 60 8.89 5.53 -4.68
CA GLN A 60 8.60 6.59 -5.66
C GLN A 60 7.13 7.05 -5.54
N ILE A 61 6.18 6.09 -5.50
CA ILE A 61 4.75 6.39 -5.28
C ILE A 61 4.55 7.02 -3.89
N THR A 62 5.22 6.49 -2.88
CA THR A 62 5.13 7.01 -1.50
C THR A 62 5.58 8.46 -1.42
N ALA A 63 6.67 8.83 -2.12
CA ALA A 63 7.17 10.20 -2.18
C ALA A 63 6.20 11.14 -2.90
N LEU A 64 5.71 10.75 -4.09
CA LEU A 64 4.73 11.54 -4.85
C LEU A 64 3.43 11.74 -4.06
N PHE A 65 2.98 10.69 -3.37
CA PHE A 65 1.79 10.76 -2.54
C PHE A 65 1.99 11.69 -1.35
N GLY A 66 3.17 11.68 -0.72
CA GLY A 66 3.52 12.64 0.32
C GLY A 66 3.44 14.09 -0.16
N GLN A 67 4.03 14.38 -1.33
CA GLN A 67 3.92 15.70 -1.96
C GLN A 67 2.46 16.08 -2.24
N LEU A 68 1.64 15.12 -2.68
CA LEU A 68 0.23 15.36 -2.94
C LEU A 68 -0.56 15.67 -1.67
N ILE A 69 -0.30 14.96 -0.56
CA ILE A 69 -0.90 15.32 0.75
C ILE A 69 -0.48 16.74 1.14
N ASP A 70 0.80 17.07 1.02
CA ASP A 70 1.33 18.37 1.43
C ASP A 70 0.70 19.51 0.62
N GLN A 71 0.44 19.30 -0.67
CA GLN A 71 -0.23 20.27 -1.55
C GLN A 71 -1.74 20.36 -1.32
N LEU A 72 -2.42 19.21 -1.20
CA LEU A 72 -3.89 19.16 -1.11
C LEU A 72 -4.40 19.47 0.29
N GLN A 73 -3.59 19.20 1.31
CA GLN A 73 -3.95 19.29 2.73
C GLN A 73 -5.32 18.63 3.00
N PRO A 74 -5.51 17.34 2.65
CA PRO A 74 -6.79 16.67 2.85
C PRO A 74 -7.14 16.55 4.34
N ASP A 75 -8.42 16.41 4.64
CA ASP A 75 -8.91 16.24 6.01
C ASP A 75 -8.97 14.74 6.41
N VAL A 76 -9.07 13.85 5.42
CA VAL A 76 -9.09 12.39 5.59
C VAL A 76 -8.58 11.69 4.34
N LEU A 77 -7.87 10.58 4.52
CA LEU A 77 -7.51 9.63 3.46
C LEU A 77 -8.46 8.44 3.49
N HIS A 78 -9.09 8.12 2.37
CA HIS A 78 -9.73 6.82 2.16
C HIS A 78 -8.90 5.99 1.17
N ALA A 79 -8.36 4.87 1.65
CA ALA A 79 -7.55 3.96 0.88
C ALA A 79 -8.29 2.64 0.62
N HIS A 80 -8.18 2.15 -0.61
CA HIS A 80 -8.63 0.81 -1.00
C HIS A 80 -7.79 0.31 -2.18
N CYS A 81 -7.80 -1.00 -2.44
CA CYS A 81 -7.03 -1.62 -3.52
C CYS A 81 -5.53 -1.24 -3.56
N LEU A 82 -4.79 -1.24 -2.44
CA LEU A 82 -3.37 -0.79 -2.44
C LEU A 82 -2.38 -1.74 -3.13
N GLN A 83 -2.88 -2.76 -3.83
CA GLN A 83 -2.05 -3.57 -4.72
C GLN A 83 -1.34 -2.65 -5.70
N ASP A 84 -0.08 -2.95 -6.04
CA ASP A 84 0.75 -2.18 -6.96
C ASP A 84 1.17 -0.76 -6.51
N ILE A 85 0.52 -0.20 -5.49
CA ILE A 85 0.84 1.08 -4.86
C ILE A 85 1.78 0.84 -3.67
N GLY A 86 1.51 -0.23 -2.93
CA GLY A 86 2.17 -0.52 -1.67
C GLY A 86 1.57 0.28 -0.51
N ALA A 87 1.82 -0.18 0.72
CA ALA A 87 1.21 0.45 1.91
C ALA A 87 2.10 1.50 2.59
N GLY A 88 3.20 1.91 1.95
CA GLY A 88 3.96 3.12 2.31
C GLY A 88 3.09 4.38 2.33
N VAL A 89 2.07 4.46 1.46
CA VAL A 89 1.10 5.57 1.46
C VAL A 89 0.33 5.72 2.78
N LEU A 90 0.04 4.60 3.47
CA LEU A 90 -0.62 4.61 4.77
C LEU A 90 0.31 5.14 5.86
N GLN A 91 1.58 4.75 5.81
CA GLN A 91 2.60 5.23 6.75
C GLN A 91 2.83 6.73 6.56
N THR A 92 2.92 7.19 5.31
CA THR A 92 3.07 8.61 4.93
C THR A 92 1.91 9.47 5.41
N ALA A 93 0.67 8.98 5.31
CA ALA A 93 -0.51 9.66 5.84
C ALA A 93 -0.49 9.71 7.37
N LYS A 94 -0.20 8.58 8.03
CA LYS A 94 -0.12 8.49 9.49
C LYS A 94 0.96 9.41 10.07
N ALA A 95 2.12 9.49 9.42
CA ALA A 95 3.21 10.38 9.82
C ALA A 95 2.83 11.87 9.78
N ARG A 96 1.83 12.25 8.97
CA ARG A 96 1.29 13.61 8.87
C ARG A 96 0.07 13.84 9.77
N GLY A 97 -0.30 12.88 10.60
CA GLY A 97 -1.49 12.96 11.44
C GLY A 97 -2.81 12.94 10.66
N LEU A 98 -2.80 12.53 9.38
CA LEU A 98 -3.99 12.45 8.55
C LEU A 98 -4.85 11.25 8.98
N PRO A 99 -6.13 11.44 9.34
CA PRO A 99 -7.04 10.33 9.59
C PRO A 99 -7.14 9.42 8.36
N VAL A 100 -7.05 8.11 8.58
CA VAL A 100 -7.07 7.11 7.50
C VAL A 100 -8.25 6.16 7.68
N VAL A 101 -9.06 6.02 6.63
CA VAL A 101 -10.05 4.96 6.46
C VAL A 101 -9.48 3.96 5.46
N LEU A 102 -9.37 2.69 5.86
CA LEU A 102 -8.92 1.61 4.99
C LEU A 102 -10.08 0.64 4.74
N SER A 103 -10.51 0.51 3.49
CA SER A 103 -11.47 -0.53 3.09
C SER A 103 -10.73 -1.78 2.66
N VAL A 104 -10.79 -2.82 3.49
CA VAL A 104 -10.21 -4.14 3.21
C VAL A 104 -11.29 -5.04 2.62
N HIS A 105 -11.10 -5.47 1.37
CA HIS A 105 -12.04 -6.35 0.66
C HIS A 105 -11.35 -7.54 -0.02
N ASP A 106 -10.06 -7.75 0.25
CA ASP A 106 -9.29 -8.91 -0.17
C ASP A 106 -8.20 -9.25 0.87
N PHE A 107 -7.53 -10.38 0.66
CA PHE A 107 -6.50 -10.90 1.55
C PHE A 107 -5.08 -10.53 1.11
N TRP A 108 -4.91 -9.50 0.24
CA TRP A 108 -3.59 -9.07 -0.23
C TRP A 108 -2.61 -8.91 0.93
N TRP A 109 -3.04 -8.27 2.01
CA TRP A 109 -2.27 -8.02 3.25
C TRP A 109 -1.53 -9.21 3.83
N ILE A 110 -2.10 -10.41 3.69
CA ILE A 110 -1.61 -11.65 4.33
C ILE A 110 -1.37 -12.78 3.33
N CYS A 111 -1.71 -12.58 2.05
CA CYS A 111 -1.62 -13.59 1.01
C CYS A 111 -1.02 -13.02 -0.27
N ASP A 112 0.10 -13.60 -0.72
CA ASP A 112 0.76 -13.27 -1.99
C ASP A 112 -0.19 -13.39 -3.20
N ARG A 113 -1.12 -14.36 -3.16
CA ARG A 113 -2.11 -14.60 -4.22
C ARG A 113 -3.41 -13.79 -4.07
N GLN A 114 -3.47 -12.82 -3.15
CA GLN A 114 -4.58 -11.90 -2.88
C GLN A 114 -5.91 -12.51 -2.38
N PHE A 115 -6.32 -13.67 -2.90
CA PHE A 115 -7.63 -14.27 -2.61
C PHE A 115 -7.55 -15.59 -1.84
N MET A 116 -6.36 -15.97 -1.37
CA MET A 116 -6.13 -17.23 -0.65
C MET A 116 -6.54 -18.47 -1.47
N ILE A 117 -6.50 -18.37 -2.80
CA ILE A 117 -6.76 -19.48 -3.71
C ILE A 117 -5.43 -20.14 -4.10
N ARG A 118 -5.28 -21.43 -3.76
CA ARG A 118 -4.10 -22.23 -4.12
C ARG A 118 -4.02 -22.43 -5.64
N VAL A 119 -2.88 -22.94 -6.12
CA VAL A 119 -2.68 -23.29 -7.54
C VAL A 119 -3.72 -24.29 -8.04
N ASN A 120 -4.16 -25.21 -7.18
CA ASN A 120 -5.24 -26.17 -7.48
C ASN A 120 -6.66 -25.59 -7.34
N GLN A 121 -6.81 -24.26 -7.33
CA GLN A 121 -8.07 -23.54 -7.23
C GLN A 121 -8.87 -23.76 -5.93
N ARG A 122 -8.28 -24.40 -4.91
CA ARG A 122 -8.92 -24.55 -3.60
C ARG A 122 -8.60 -23.37 -2.70
N TYR A 123 -9.62 -22.86 -2.02
CA TYR A 123 -9.45 -21.88 -0.95
C TYR A 123 -8.59 -22.46 0.18
N CYS A 124 -7.60 -21.70 0.64
CA CYS A 124 -6.66 -22.16 1.65
C CYS A 124 -7.15 -21.97 3.07
N GLY A 125 -7.94 -20.91 3.34
CA GLY A 125 -8.61 -20.66 4.61
C GLY A 125 -7.69 -20.68 5.83
N GLN A 126 -6.40 -20.36 5.66
CA GLN A 126 -5.47 -20.35 6.78
C GLN A 126 -5.84 -19.27 7.79
N ASP A 127 -6.05 -19.67 9.04
CA ASP A 127 -6.26 -18.78 10.18
C ASP A 127 -5.63 -19.40 11.45
N PRO A 128 -4.55 -18.82 12.00
CA PRO A 128 -3.76 -17.71 11.46
C PRO A 128 -2.97 -18.12 10.21
N VAL A 129 -2.64 -17.16 9.34
CA VAL A 129 -1.75 -17.40 8.20
C VAL A 129 -0.33 -17.72 8.67
N ARG A 130 0.19 -18.88 8.25
CA ARG A 130 1.59 -19.29 8.46
C ARG A 130 2.32 -19.24 7.13
N ILE A 131 3.30 -18.35 7.00
CA ILE A 131 3.97 -18.09 5.72
C ILE A 131 4.67 -19.34 5.20
N GLU A 132 5.17 -20.22 6.07
CA GLU A 132 5.85 -21.47 5.72
C GLU A 132 4.98 -22.39 4.86
N ASN A 133 3.66 -22.37 5.08
CA ASN A 133 2.69 -23.16 4.32
C ASN A 133 2.41 -22.59 2.92
N CYS A 134 2.86 -21.36 2.64
CA CYS A 134 2.64 -20.66 1.37
C CYS A 134 3.75 -20.93 0.34
N ARG A 135 4.78 -21.74 0.67
CA ARG A 135 5.93 -22.01 -0.22
C ARG A 135 5.53 -22.57 -1.58
N SER A 136 4.48 -23.39 -1.64
CA SER A 136 3.95 -23.97 -2.88
C SER A 136 2.99 -23.04 -3.63
N CYS A 137 2.63 -21.90 -3.03
CA CYS A 137 1.68 -20.94 -3.60
C CYS A 137 2.35 -19.65 -4.08
N ALA A 138 3.43 -19.22 -3.42
CA ALA A 138 4.16 -18.00 -3.75
C ALA A 138 5.12 -18.23 -4.92
N GLU A 139 5.04 -17.38 -5.94
CA GLU A 139 5.96 -17.43 -7.08
C GLU A 139 7.40 -17.11 -6.65
N ASN A 140 7.55 -16.18 -5.70
CA ASN A 140 8.81 -15.86 -5.05
C ASN A 140 8.64 -15.94 -3.53
N PHE A 141 8.92 -17.12 -2.96
CA PHE A 141 8.75 -17.34 -1.51
C PHE A 141 9.61 -16.42 -0.64
N SER A 142 10.85 -16.12 -1.06
CA SER A 142 11.73 -15.25 -0.28
C SER A 142 11.13 -13.86 -0.14
N ALA A 143 10.61 -13.33 -1.25
CA ALA A 143 10.03 -12.01 -1.28
C ALA A 143 8.65 -11.95 -0.62
N ALA A 144 7.83 -13.01 -0.74
CA ALA A 144 6.59 -13.17 0.00
C ALA A 144 6.81 -13.19 1.53
N ARG A 145 7.91 -13.81 1.99
CA ARG A 145 8.29 -13.78 3.41
C ARG A 145 8.72 -12.38 3.86
N THR A 146 9.59 -11.70 3.11
CA THR A 146 9.97 -10.31 3.42
C THR A 146 8.73 -9.42 3.56
N ARG A 147 7.80 -9.56 2.61
CA ARG A 147 6.51 -8.87 2.67
C ARG A 147 5.75 -9.20 3.95
N PHE A 148 5.57 -10.48 4.26
CA PHE A 148 4.85 -10.92 5.47
C PHE A 148 5.44 -10.31 6.74
N ASP A 149 6.76 -10.21 6.83
CA ASP A 149 7.46 -9.65 7.98
C ASP A 149 7.29 -8.13 8.12
N ILE A 150 7.20 -7.38 7.01
CA ILE A 150 6.95 -5.92 7.03
C ILE A 150 5.63 -5.58 7.71
N TRP A 151 4.60 -6.41 7.53
CA TRP A 151 3.24 -6.17 8.02
C TRP A 151 2.96 -6.74 9.40
N ARG A 152 3.85 -7.59 9.95
CA ARG A 152 3.70 -8.04 11.34
C ARG A 152 3.88 -6.83 12.26
N PRO A 153 3.03 -6.65 13.28
CA PRO A 153 3.36 -5.72 14.35
C PRO A 153 4.73 -6.10 14.86
N ARG A 154 5.71 -5.19 14.77
CA ARG A 154 6.97 -5.38 15.48
C ARG A 154 6.57 -5.62 16.95
N PRO A 155 7.08 -6.67 17.61
CA PRO A 155 6.91 -6.75 19.04
C PRO A 155 7.37 -5.42 19.64
N PRO A 156 6.67 -4.86 20.64
CA PRO A 156 7.15 -3.66 21.30
C PRO A 156 8.62 -3.88 21.66
N MET A 157 9.48 -2.91 21.32
CA MET A 157 10.87 -2.92 21.77
C MET A 157 10.85 -3.26 23.27
N PRO A 158 11.60 -4.28 23.73
CA PRO A 158 11.67 -4.56 25.15
C PRO A 158 12.09 -3.27 25.83
N MET A 159 11.20 -2.72 26.65
CA MET A 159 11.46 -1.54 27.45
C MET A 159 12.65 -1.93 28.31
N SER A 160 13.83 -1.36 28.04
CA SER A 160 15.05 -1.65 28.78
C SER A 160 14.72 -1.53 30.26
N LEU A 161 14.67 -2.67 30.94
CA LEU A 161 14.52 -2.72 32.38
C LEU A 161 15.71 -1.95 32.92
N HIS A 162 15.49 -0.70 33.32
CA HIS A 162 16.40 0.00 34.19
C HIS A 162 16.40 -0.80 35.49
N THR A 163 17.35 -1.70 35.62
CA THR A 163 17.71 -2.26 36.92
C THR A 163 18.15 -1.05 37.76
N PRO A 164 17.45 -0.71 38.84
CA PRO A 164 17.96 0.32 39.74
C PRO A 164 19.30 -0.20 40.26
N ALA A 165 20.35 0.60 40.11
CA ALA A 165 21.63 0.32 40.75
C ALA A 165 21.38 0.17 42.25
N SER A 166 21.59 -1.03 42.76
CA SER A 166 21.70 -1.28 44.20
C SER A 166 22.97 -0.61 44.68
N SER A 167 22.84 0.56 45.30
CA SER A 167 23.92 1.21 46.04
C SER A 167 24.18 0.44 47.35
N PRO A 168 25.44 0.14 47.70
CA PRO A 168 25.83 -0.20 49.06
C PRO A 168 25.84 1.04 49.98
#